data_AF-A0A836FGU7-F1
#
_entry.id   AF-A0A836FGU7-F1
#
_cell.length_a   1.000
_cell.length_b   1.000
_cell.length_c   1.000
_cell.angle_alpha   90.00
_cell.angle_beta   90.00
_cell.angle_gamma   90.00
#
_symmetry.space_group_name_H-M   'P 1'
#
loop_
_entity.id
_entity.type
_entity.pdbx_description
1 polymer ?
#
loop_
_entity_poly.entity_id
_entity_poly.type
_entity_poly.pdbx_seq_one_letter_code
_entity_poly.pdbx_strand_id
1 'polypeptide(L)' 'MGDFNAKIGRTVTDIHIRNTVGASGVGERNERGERLIQFCINNGLTIANNMFRYHICRLCT' A
#
# COMPACT_ATOMS: atom_id res chain seq x y z
N MET A 1 -15.03 1.38 4.04
CA MET A 1 -13.93 1.86 3.17
C MET A 1 -14.19 1.30 1.79
N GLY A 2 -14.21 2.15 0.75
CA GLY A 2 -14.58 1.75 -0.60
C GLY A 2 -13.46 1.05 -1.36
N ASP A 3 -13.78 0.61 -2.57
CA ASP A 3 -12.78 0.11 -3.50
C ASP A 3 -12.14 1.27 -4.26
N PHE A 4 -10.85 1.48 -4.05
CA PHE A 4 -10.08 2.51 -4.76
C PHE A 4 -9.52 2.00 -6.10
N ASN A 5 -9.57 0.68 -6.34
CA ASN A 5 -8.92 0.00 -7.45
C ASN A 5 -7.50 0.54 -7.74
N ALA A 6 -6.73 0.75 -6.66
CA ALA A 6 -5.43 1.41 -6.69
C ALA A 6 -4.34 0.40 -6.31
N LYS A 7 -3.34 0.25 -7.19
CA LYS A 7 -2.18 -0.62 -6.94
C LYS A 7 -1.02 0.22 -6.44
N ILE A 8 -0.60 -0.01 -5.20
CA ILE A 8 0.53 0.68 -4.55
C ILE A 8 1.86 -0.01 -4.86
N GLY A 9 1.83 -1.33 -5.00
CA GLY A 9 2.99 -2.16 -5.31
C GLY A 9 4.04 -2.21 -4.20
N ARG A 10 5.23 -2.73 -4.53
CA ARG A 10 6.39 -2.77 -3.63
C ARG A 10 6.89 -1.35 -3.35
N THR A 11 6.90 -0.98 -2.08
CA THR A 11 7.29 0.38 -1.62
C THR A 11 8.68 0.38 -0.96
N VAL A 12 9.50 -0.64 -1.24
CA VAL A 12 10.79 -0.88 -0.57
C VAL A 12 11.79 0.24 -0.84
N THR A 13 11.71 0.88 -2.01
CA THR A 13 12.60 1.97 -2.44
C THR A 13 12.16 3.34 -1.92
N ASP A 14 10.87 3.53 -1.64
CA ASP A 14 10.35 4.84 -1.23
C ASP A 14 10.49 5.05 0.29
N ILE A 15 11.67 5.50 0.70
CA ILE A 15 12.00 5.73 2.12
C ILE A 15 11.14 6.87 2.71
N HIS A 16 10.77 7.85 1.88
CA HIS A 16 10.06 9.07 2.29
C HIS A 16 8.60 8.84 2.71
N ILE A 17 7.97 7.75 2.27
CA ILE A 17 6.55 7.44 2.52
C ILE A 17 6.34 6.25 3.45
N ARG A 18 7.42 5.78 4.09
CA ARG A 18 7.39 4.60 4.98
C ARG A 18 6.47 4.77 6.20
N ASN A 19 6.19 6.01 6.60
CA ASN A 19 5.25 6.33 7.69
C ASN A 19 3.79 6.18 7.25
N THR A 20 3.51 6.35 5.95
CA THR A 20 2.17 6.30 5.36
C THR A 20 1.89 4.94 4.73
N VAL A 21 2.92 4.29 4.19
CA VAL A 21 2.83 3.04 3.42
C VAL A 21 3.88 2.05 3.90
N GLY A 22 3.45 0.85 4.27
CA GLY A 22 4.39 -0.20 4.67
C GLY A 22 5.08 -0.88 3.48
N ALA A 23 6.14 -1.63 3.77
CA ALA A 23 7.00 -2.24 2.75
C ALA A 23 6.48 -3.58 2.20
N SER A 24 5.28 -4.02 2.57
CA SER A 24 4.78 -5.38 2.33
C SER A 24 4.08 -5.57 0.99
N GLY A 25 4.14 -4.56 0.11
CA GLY A 25 3.24 -4.48 -1.03
C GLY A 25 3.68 -5.43 -2.12
N VAL A 26 2.71 -6.04 -2.80
CA VAL A 26 2.98 -6.98 -3.90
C VAL A 26 2.51 -6.35 -5.20
N GLY A 27 3.32 -6.48 -6.26
CA GLY A 27 3.03 -5.95 -7.59
C GLY A 27 3.67 -4.58 -7.88
N GLU A 28 3.27 -4.01 -9.02
CA GLU A 28 3.74 -2.71 -9.52
C GLU A 28 2.75 -1.60 -9.18
N ARG A 29 3.27 -0.38 -8.95
CA ARG A 29 2.45 0.80 -8.64
C ARG A 29 1.77 1.30 -9.92
N ASN A 30 0.49 1.67 -9.79
CA ASN A 30 -0.25 2.33 -10.87
C ASN A 30 -0.47 3.82 -10.53
N GLU A 31 -0.81 4.66 -11.52
CA GLU A 31 -1.04 6.11 -11.36
C GLU A 31 -2.07 6.42 -10.26
N ARG A 32 -3.14 5.61 -10.19
CA ARG A 32 -4.15 5.71 -9.11
C ARG A 32 -3.57 5.43 -7.72
N GLY A 33 -2.62 4.49 -7.64
CA GLY A 33 -1.89 4.19 -6.41
C GLY A 33 -1.04 5.38 -5.96
N GLU A 34 -0.37 6.06 -6.88
CA GLU A 34 0.41 7.25 -6.57
C GLU A 34 -0.47 8.38 -6.02
N ARG A 35 -1.63 8.64 -6.65
CA ARG A 35 -2.60 9.64 -6.16
C ARG A 35 -3.16 9.29 -4.79
N LEU A 36 -3.41 8.00 -4.52
CA LEU A 36 -3.87 7.55 -3.21
C LEU A 36 -2.82 7.78 -2.13
N ILE A 37 -1.55 7.51 -2.43
CA ILE A 37 -0.43 7.76 -1.50
C ILE A 37 -0.32 9.24 -1.20
N GLN A 38 -0.33 10.10 -2.22
CA GLN A 38 -0.31 11.56 -2.06
C GLN A 38 -1.48 12.05 -1.20
N PHE A 39 -2.69 11.54 -1.45
CA PHE A 39 -3.86 11.86 -0.64
C PHE A 39 -3.66 11.43 0.83
N CYS A 40 -3.15 10.23 1.07
CA CYS A 40 -2.88 9.74 2.41
C CYS A 40 -1.82 10.56 3.14
N ILE A 41 -0.73 10.96 2.47
CA ILE A 41 0.31 11.84 3.05
C ILE A 41 -0.29 13.18 3.46
N ASN A 42 -1.04 13.81 2.55
CA ASN A 42 -1.62 15.13 2.79
C ASN A 42 -2.64 15.15 3.94
N ASN A 43 -3.34 14.02 4.14
CA ASN A 43 -4.32 13.88 5.22
C ASN A 43 -3.76 13.19 6.47
N GLY A 44 -2.47 12.82 6.50
CA GLY A 44 -1.88 12.06 7.62
C GLY A 44 -2.47 10.66 7.82
N LEU A 45 -3.03 10.05 6.78
CA LEU A 45 -3.63 8.72 6.81
C LEU A 45 -2.58 7.64 6.53
N THR A 46 -2.73 6.47 7.16
CA THR A 46 -1.81 5.33 6.96
C THR A 46 -2.51 4.18 6.26
N ILE A 47 -1.86 3.61 5.24
CA ILE A 47 -2.37 2.48 4.47
C ILE A 47 -2.01 1.18 5.21
N ALA A 48 -2.87 0.78 6.14
CA ALA A 48 -2.67 -0.40 6.99
C ALA A 48 -2.51 -1.72 6.21
N ASN A 49 -3.14 -1.85 5.04
CA ASN A 49 -3.03 -3.06 4.20
C ASN A 49 -1.59 -3.38 3.79
N ASN A 50 -0.73 -2.36 3.74
CA ASN A 50 0.67 -2.51 3.34
C ASN A 50 1.63 -2.59 4.53
N MET A 51 1.15 -2.28 5.75
CA MET A 51 1.94 -2.25 6.98
C MET A 51 2.28 -3.65 7.47
N PHE A 52 1.36 -4.59 7.32
CA PHE A 52 1.54 -5.95 7.78
C PHE A 52 1.78 -6.87 6.60
N ARG A 53 2.86 -7.66 6.65
CA ARG A 53 2.96 -8.83 5.77
C ARG A 53 1.90 -9.80 6.24
N TYR A 54 0.83 -9.97 5.48
CA TYR A 54 -0.02 -11.12 5.69
C TYR A 54 0.85 -12.37 5.54
N HIS A 55 0.91 -13.19 6.58
CA HIS A 55 1.26 -14.59 6.38
C HIS A 55 0.28 -15.11 5.33
N ILE A 56 0.80 -15.70 4.25
CA ILE A 56 -0.02 -16.34 3.23
C ILE A 56 -0.81 -17.44 3.97
N CYS A 57 -2.05 -17.13 4.36
CA CYS A 57 -2.98 -18.16 4.80
C CYS A 57 -3.19 -19.06 3.59
N ARG A 58 -2.73 -20.30 3.73
CA ARG A 58 -2.69 -21.33 2.68
C ARG A 58 -4.06 -21.50 2.03
N LEU A 59 -4.01 -21.75 0.72
CA LEU A 59 -5.09 -22.16 -0.18
C LEU A 59 -6.21 -22.95 0.54
N CYS A 60 -7.46 -22.61 0.24
CA CYS A 60 -8.53 -23.60 0.32
C CYS A 60 -8.19 -24.77 -0.62
N THR A 61 -8.20 -25.98 -0.04
CA THR A 61 -8.01 -27.27 -0.74
C THR A 61 -9.26 -27.64 -1.52
#